data_AF-E4Y404-F1
#
_entry.id   AF-E4Y404-F1
#
_cell.length_a   1.000
_cell.length_b   1.000
_cell.length_c   1.000
_cell.angle_alpha   90.00
_cell.angle_beta   90.00
_cell.angle_gamma   90.00
#
_symmetry.space_group_name_H-M   'P 1'
#
loop_
_entity.id
_entity.type
_entity.pdbx_description
1 polymer ?
#
loop_
_entity_poly.entity_id
_entity_poly.type
_entity_poly.pdbx_seq_one_letter_code
_entity_poly.pdbx_strand_id
1 'polypeptide(L)'
;MIGQLRHSAIRNFKDKYGLAKAVIGVFCDCELVTDDEGFDSKFSYRMPFYTVLDGLWKIEEYKKEIVKLSVEALEEMAQQPLFLRFISLLIDDTNSMMGKSMETFQEIRTTELKTELTDEDKEKLDKLYRQAYSYVGLSQETLYLFGLLSQGCQPLFADPTLVTRIAEMANFFTNMLVGKNRKMLKVKDPKKINFRPIDMVKSLALLYVNMADFENWNKAVCADERAFSMGMIEEGGKILLNSRIPSAEVVGAKFNELTLVLQDYIDEEIDFEEEPPDEFCDPIMGSLMEDPVELPRSGAILCRNTIARQLLVTPIDPFNRQPLSLDEVIPRQDLKEKIKEWKREQREKYSKTSAQRPQAELEDAPMD
;
A
#
# COMPACT_ATOMS: atom_id res chain seq x y z
N MET A 1 -6.36 -23.50 -20.00
CA MET A 1 -7.46 -24.06 -19.17
C MET A 1 -6.88 -24.43 -17.82
N ILE A 2 -6.83 -23.49 -16.88
CA ILE A 2 -6.49 -23.78 -15.48
C ILE A 2 -7.81 -24.20 -14.84
N GLY A 3 -7.83 -25.40 -14.25
CA GLY A 3 -9.04 -26.07 -13.80
C GLY A 3 -9.86 -25.16 -12.91
N GLN A 4 -11.07 -24.82 -13.36
CA GLN A 4 -12.12 -24.42 -12.44
C GLN A 4 -12.23 -25.58 -11.45
N LEU A 5 -11.73 -25.39 -10.22
CA LEU A 5 -12.13 -26.25 -9.12
C LEU A 5 -13.66 -26.28 -9.19
N ARG A 6 -14.21 -27.45 -9.52
CA ARG A 6 -15.63 -27.71 -9.36
C ARG A 6 -15.83 -27.74 -7.85
N HIS A 7 -15.98 -26.57 -7.26
CA HIS A 7 -16.11 -26.33 -5.82
C HIS A 7 -17.42 -26.92 -5.28
N SER A 8 -17.91 -28.07 -5.74
CA SER A 8 -19.14 -28.67 -5.22
C SER A 8 -19.02 -28.92 -3.71
N ALA A 9 -17.87 -29.46 -3.25
CA ALA A 9 -17.63 -29.69 -1.83
C ALA A 9 -17.58 -28.38 -1.02
N ILE A 10 -16.76 -27.41 -1.44
CA ILE A 10 -16.63 -26.11 -0.76
C ILE A 10 -17.96 -25.35 -0.79
N ARG A 11 -18.61 -25.27 -1.95
CA ARG A 11 -19.89 -24.57 -2.12
C ARG A 11 -21.02 -25.19 -1.31
N ASN A 12 -21.03 -26.51 -1.13
CA ASN A 12 -22.07 -27.21 -0.36
C ASN A 12 -21.73 -27.37 1.13
N PHE A 13 -20.52 -27.02 1.57
CA PHE A 13 -20.14 -27.11 2.98
C PHE A 13 -20.99 -26.17 3.84
N LYS A 14 -21.64 -26.67 4.90
CA LYS A 14 -22.65 -25.91 5.64
C LYS A 14 -22.06 -24.74 6.44
N ASP A 15 -20.99 -25.00 7.19
CA ASP A 15 -20.37 -24.01 8.06
C ASP A 15 -19.31 -23.20 7.31
N LYS A 16 -19.76 -22.12 6.67
CA LYS A 16 -18.90 -21.25 5.85
C LYS A 16 -17.83 -20.56 6.69
N TYR A 17 -18.23 -20.04 7.84
CA TYR A 17 -17.36 -19.33 8.76
C TYR A 17 -16.29 -20.27 9.33
N GLY A 18 -16.70 -21.43 9.85
CA GLY A 18 -15.78 -22.40 10.41
C GLY A 18 -14.77 -22.92 9.41
N LEU A 19 -15.18 -23.19 8.16
CA LEU A 19 -14.22 -23.61 7.13
C LEU A 19 -13.25 -22.49 6.76
N ALA A 20 -13.72 -21.25 6.54
CA ALA A 20 -12.84 -20.12 6.23
C ALA A 20 -11.82 -19.90 7.36
N LYS A 21 -12.30 -19.90 8.61
CA LYS A 21 -11.47 -19.78 9.81
C LYS A 21 -10.44 -20.91 9.91
N ALA A 22 -10.82 -22.16 9.65
CA ALA A 22 -9.91 -23.30 9.70
C ALA A 22 -8.86 -23.25 8.59
N VAL A 23 -9.25 -22.88 7.36
CA VAL A 23 -8.32 -22.73 6.22
C VAL A 23 -7.26 -21.68 6.53
N ILE A 24 -7.68 -20.53 7.05
CA ILE A 24 -6.77 -19.46 7.48
C ILE A 24 -5.93 -19.90 8.69
N GLY A 25 -6.53 -20.64 9.63
CA GLY A 25 -5.84 -21.22 10.79
C GLY A 25 -4.68 -22.11 10.38
N VAL A 26 -4.94 -23.09 9.52
CA VAL A 26 -3.91 -24.02 9.03
C VAL A 26 -2.85 -23.29 8.20
N PHE A 27 -3.23 -22.28 7.41
CA PHE A 27 -2.26 -21.44 6.71
C PHE A 27 -1.28 -20.76 7.68
N CYS A 28 -1.78 -20.24 8.80
CA CYS A 28 -0.94 -19.65 9.85
C CYS A 28 -0.07 -20.71 10.53
N ASP A 29 -0.64 -21.89 10.85
CA ASP A 29 0.07 -22.98 11.50
C ASP A 29 1.23 -23.54 10.66
N CYS A 30 1.20 -23.37 9.33
CA CYS A 30 2.35 -23.67 8.48
C CYS A 30 3.63 -22.90 8.88
N GLU A 31 3.53 -21.79 9.62
CA GLU A 31 4.71 -21.09 10.15
C GLU A 31 5.49 -21.94 11.17
N LEU A 32 4.80 -22.84 11.87
CA LEU A 32 5.39 -23.71 12.89
C LEU A 32 6.13 -24.91 12.30
N VAL A 33 6.11 -25.07 10.98
CA VAL A 33 6.84 -26.13 10.29
C VAL A 33 8.32 -25.74 10.25
N THR A 34 9.09 -26.33 11.15
CA THR A 34 10.55 -26.24 11.18
C THR A 34 11.13 -27.52 10.58
N ASP A 35 11.61 -27.50 9.34
CA ASP A 35 12.41 -28.59 8.77
C ASP A 35 13.70 -28.03 8.15
N ASP A 36 14.83 -28.68 8.44
CA ASP A 36 16.20 -28.31 8.04
C ASP A 36 16.56 -28.70 6.59
N GLU A 37 15.64 -29.29 5.82
CA GLU A 37 15.90 -29.80 4.47
C GLU A 37 15.30 -28.87 3.39
N GLY A 38 16.12 -27.94 2.87
CA GLY A 38 16.06 -27.36 1.50
C GLY A 38 14.71 -26.93 0.88
N PHE A 39 14.64 -25.64 0.49
CA PHE A 39 13.45 -24.85 0.10
C PHE A 39 12.50 -24.71 1.28
N ASP A 40 12.51 -23.52 1.91
CA ASP A 40 11.72 -23.15 3.10
C ASP A 40 10.39 -23.91 3.15
N SER A 41 10.40 -25.02 3.89
CA SER A 41 9.39 -26.07 3.80
C SER A 41 7.99 -25.51 4.01
N LYS A 42 7.87 -24.49 4.87
CA LYS A 42 6.64 -23.74 5.13
C LYS A 42 5.94 -23.20 3.87
N PHE A 43 6.67 -22.68 2.88
CA PHE A 43 6.02 -22.12 1.68
C PHE A 43 5.43 -23.20 0.77
N SER A 44 6.08 -24.36 0.71
CA SER A 44 5.55 -25.53 -0.02
C SER A 44 4.22 -25.97 0.59
N TYR A 45 4.08 -25.96 1.92
CA TYR A 45 2.82 -26.27 2.60
C TYR A 45 1.77 -25.17 2.43
N ARG A 46 2.17 -23.89 2.35
CA ARG A 46 1.24 -22.77 2.11
C ARG A 46 0.72 -22.69 0.68
N MET A 47 1.49 -23.12 -0.32
CA MET A 47 1.14 -22.96 -1.74
C MET A 47 -0.30 -23.37 -2.10
N PRO A 48 -0.80 -24.55 -1.71
CA PRO A 48 -2.17 -24.96 -2.02
C PRO A 48 -3.24 -24.04 -1.42
N PHE A 49 -2.96 -23.41 -0.28
CA PHE A 49 -3.92 -22.55 0.41
C PHE A 49 -4.22 -21.26 -0.34
N TYR A 50 -3.27 -20.68 -1.10
CA TYR A 50 -3.56 -19.52 -1.95
C TYR A 50 -4.67 -19.83 -2.96
N THR A 51 -4.62 -21.01 -3.59
CA THR A 51 -5.67 -21.46 -4.52
C THR A 51 -7.01 -21.70 -3.80
N VAL A 52 -6.98 -22.26 -2.59
CA VAL A 52 -8.19 -22.47 -1.79
C VAL A 52 -8.80 -21.13 -1.40
N LEU A 53 -8.00 -20.19 -0.89
CA LEU A 53 -8.43 -18.85 -0.48
C LEU A 53 -9.02 -18.04 -1.65
N ASP A 54 -8.39 -18.09 -2.83
CA ASP A 54 -8.96 -17.52 -4.06
C ASP A 54 -10.35 -18.13 -4.39
N GLY A 55 -10.47 -19.45 -4.30
CA GLY A 55 -11.72 -20.16 -4.51
C GLY A 55 -12.81 -19.80 -3.50
N LEU A 56 -12.45 -19.65 -2.22
CA LEU A 56 -13.36 -19.19 -1.16
C LEU A 56 -13.82 -17.76 -1.44
N TRP A 57 -12.91 -16.85 -1.76
CA TRP A 57 -13.23 -15.43 -2.01
C TRP A 57 -14.20 -15.24 -3.19
N LYS A 58 -14.16 -16.11 -4.19
CA LYS A 58 -15.08 -16.11 -5.35
C LYS A 58 -16.51 -16.55 -5.02
N ILE A 59 -16.75 -17.10 -3.83
CA ILE A 59 -18.08 -17.51 -3.37
C ILE A 59 -18.58 -16.46 -2.36
N GLU A 60 -19.67 -15.78 -2.69
CA GLU A 60 -20.19 -14.63 -1.93
C GLU A 60 -20.43 -14.94 -0.45
N GLU A 61 -20.93 -16.13 -0.12
CA GLU A 61 -21.14 -16.56 1.26
C GLU A 61 -19.82 -16.64 2.04
N TYR A 62 -18.76 -17.18 1.43
CA TYR A 62 -17.44 -17.23 2.08
C TYR A 62 -16.78 -15.87 2.16
N LYS A 63 -16.92 -15.03 1.12
CA LYS A 63 -16.43 -13.65 1.13
C LYS A 63 -16.98 -12.90 2.35
N LYS A 64 -18.28 -13.00 2.61
CA LYS A 64 -18.92 -12.38 3.79
C LYS A 64 -18.32 -12.86 5.11
N GLU A 65 -18.06 -14.16 5.25
CA GLU A 65 -17.45 -14.70 6.46
C GLU A 65 -15.98 -14.30 6.63
N ILE A 66 -15.22 -14.17 5.54
CA ILE A 66 -13.84 -13.67 5.59
C ILE A 66 -13.81 -12.19 5.98
N VAL A 67 -14.71 -11.38 5.41
CA VAL A 67 -14.87 -9.97 5.82
C VAL A 67 -15.26 -9.88 7.29
N LYS A 68 -16.16 -10.76 7.76
CA LYS A 68 -16.51 -10.85 9.18
C LYS A 68 -15.30 -11.15 10.07
N LEU A 69 -14.44 -12.12 9.70
CA LEU A 69 -13.19 -12.40 10.40
C LEU A 69 -12.25 -11.17 10.43
N SER A 70 -12.24 -10.37 9.36
CA SER A 70 -11.48 -9.13 9.30
C SER A 70 -12.01 -8.05 10.24
N VAL A 71 -13.33 -7.93 10.38
CA VAL A 71 -13.97 -6.99 11.31
C VAL A 71 -13.75 -7.41 12.76
N GLU A 72 -13.98 -8.69 13.07
CA GLU A 72 -13.67 -9.28 14.38
C GLU A 72 -12.19 -9.02 14.76
N ALA A 73 -11.28 -9.10 13.78
CA ALA A 73 -9.87 -8.84 14.02
C ALA A 73 -9.54 -7.37 14.35
N LEU A 74 -10.29 -6.44 13.76
CA LEU A 74 -10.15 -5.01 14.05
C LEU A 74 -10.69 -4.66 15.46
N GLU A 75 -11.78 -5.29 15.88
CA GLU A 75 -12.37 -5.10 17.21
C GLU A 75 -11.51 -5.68 18.34
N GLU A 76 -10.79 -6.78 18.06
CA GLU A 76 -10.02 -7.53 19.04
C GLU A 76 -8.49 -7.42 18.84
N MET A 77 -7.99 -6.33 18.23
CA MET A 77 -6.56 -6.16 17.89
C MET A 77 -5.58 -6.53 19.02
N ALA A 78 -5.91 -6.13 20.26
CA ALA A 78 -5.08 -6.39 21.44
C ALA A 78 -4.91 -7.89 21.75
N GLN A 79 -5.85 -8.73 21.31
CA GLN A 79 -5.82 -10.19 21.50
C GLN A 79 -5.10 -10.92 20.35
N GLN A 80 -4.56 -10.20 19.37
CA GLN A 80 -3.89 -10.78 18.19
C GLN A 80 -4.72 -11.87 17.50
N PRO A 81 -5.93 -11.51 17.03
CA PRO A 81 -6.90 -12.45 16.48
C PRO A 81 -6.34 -13.11 15.23
N LEU A 82 -6.91 -14.27 14.88
CA LEU A 82 -6.39 -15.12 13.80
C LEU A 82 -6.19 -14.34 12.49
N PHE A 83 -7.17 -13.51 12.10
CA PHE A 83 -7.11 -12.79 10.83
C PHE A 83 -6.02 -11.70 10.83
N LEU A 84 -5.76 -11.04 11.97
CA LEU A 84 -4.65 -10.09 12.11
C LEU A 84 -3.29 -10.78 11.91
N ARG A 85 -3.11 -11.95 12.56
CA ARG A 85 -1.90 -12.78 12.41
C ARG A 85 -1.73 -13.25 10.97
N PHE A 86 -2.82 -13.64 10.32
CA PHE A 86 -2.83 -14.04 8.92
C PHE A 86 -2.36 -12.91 7.98
N ILE A 87 -2.89 -11.69 8.14
CA ILE A 87 -2.45 -10.54 7.33
C ILE A 87 -0.98 -10.22 7.61
N SER A 88 -0.55 -10.26 8.87
CA SER A 88 0.85 -10.03 9.23
C SER A 88 1.80 -11.04 8.57
N LEU A 89 1.45 -12.33 8.61
CA LEU A 89 2.20 -13.38 7.92
C LEU A 89 2.21 -13.19 6.41
N LEU A 90 1.10 -12.73 5.83
CA LEU A 90 1.02 -12.48 4.38
C LEU A 90 1.95 -11.33 3.94
N ILE A 91 2.09 -10.28 4.76
CA ILE A 91 3.06 -9.20 4.54
C ILE A 91 4.48 -9.77 4.57
N ASP A 92 4.81 -10.54 5.61
CA ASP A 92 6.15 -11.09 5.81
C ASP A 92 6.53 -12.09 4.70
N ASP A 93 5.59 -12.93 4.29
CA ASP A 93 5.74 -13.85 3.15
C ASP A 93 6.01 -13.10 1.85
N THR A 94 5.27 -12.01 1.60
CA THR A 94 5.46 -11.21 0.38
C THR A 94 6.85 -10.56 0.36
N ASN A 95 7.26 -9.96 1.47
CA ASN A 95 8.59 -9.35 1.62
C ASN A 95 9.70 -10.38 1.44
N SER A 96 9.61 -11.52 2.12
CA SER A 96 10.60 -12.58 2.03
C SER A 96 10.70 -13.18 0.62
N MET A 97 9.57 -13.54 0.00
CA MET A 97 9.56 -14.22 -1.30
C MET A 97 9.96 -13.32 -2.44
N MET A 98 9.58 -12.05 -2.42
CA MET A 98 10.03 -11.13 -3.46
C MET A 98 11.50 -10.74 -3.27
N GLY A 99 11.99 -10.58 -2.04
CA GLY A 99 13.42 -10.41 -1.78
C GLY A 99 14.26 -11.54 -2.37
N LYS A 100 13.90 -12.80 -2.05
CA LYS A 100 14.55 -13.99 -2.61
C LYS A 100 14.40 -14.10 -4.12
N SER A 101 13.26 -13.68 -4.67
CA SER A 101 13.07 -13.60 -6.13
C SER A 101 14.09 -12.65 -6.76
N MET A 102 14.29 -11.46 -6.18
CA MET A 102 15.24 -10.46 -6.68
C MET A 102 16.68 -10.95 -6.64
N GLU A 103 17.11 -11.53 -5.52
CA GLU A 103 18.44 -12.15 -5.39
C GLU A 103 18.65 -13.21 -6.47
N THR A 104 17.67 -14.09 -6.66
CA THR A 104 17.72 -15.15 -7.67
C THR A 104 17.79 -14.56 -9.09
N PHE A 105 17.02 -13.51 -9.39
CA PHE A 105 17.08 -12.81 -10.69
C PHE A 105 18.48 -12.21 -10.95
N GLN A 106 19.08 -11.58 -9.96
CA GLN A 106 20.41 -11.00 -10.06
C GLN A 106 21.47 -12.08 -10.31
N GLU A 107 21.40 -13.21 -9.60
CA GLU A 107 22.30 -14.34 -9.78
C GLU A 107 22.16 -15.00 -11.15
N ILE A 108 20.93 -15.23 -11.61
CA ILE A 108 20.67 -15.75 -12.97
C ILE A 108 21.32 -14.83 -13.99
N ARG A 109 21.05 -13.53 -13.91
CA ARG A 109 21.58 -12.56 -14.87
C ARG A 109 23.10 -12.51 -14.85
N THR A 110 23.71 -12.50 -13.67
CA THR A 110 25.17 -12.47 -13.52
C THR A 110 25.81 -13.71 -14.15
N THR A 111 25.21 -14.87 -13.94
CA THR A 111 25.69 -16.13 -14.53
C THR A 111 25.46 -16.14 -16.04
N GLU A 112 24.32 -15.66 -16.53
CA GLU A 112 23.99 -15.57 -17.95
C GLU A 112 24.86 -14.58 -18.75
N LEU A 113 25.48 -13.59 -18.10
CA LEU A 113 26.35 -12.61 -18.75
C LEU A 113 27.76 -13.13 -19.02
N LYS A 114 28.14 -14.29 -18.47
CA LYS A 114 29.44 -14.93 -18.77
C LYS A 114 29.55 -15.28 -20.26
N THR A 115 30.71 -15.00 -20.86
CA THR A 115 30.96 -15.24 -22.30
C THR A 115 30.91 -16.73 -22.67
N GLU A 116 31.40 -17.59 -21.78
CA GLU A 116 31.33 -19.04 -21.90
C GLU A 116 30.83 -19.63 -20.57
N LEU A 117 29.83 -20.52 -20.66
CA LEU A 117 29.24 -21.19 -19.50
C LEU A 117 29.89 -22.56 -19.32
N THR A 118 30.48 -22.80 -18.15
CA THR A 118 30.95 -24.12 -17.74
C THR A 118 29.77 -25.07 -17.49
N ASP A 119 30.03 -26.37 -17.35
CA ASP A 119 28.96 -27.32 -16.99
C ASP A 119 28.43 -27.06 -15.56
N GLU A 120 29.29 -26.63 -14.64
CA GLU A 120 28.89 -26.15 -13.30
C GLU A 120 27.98 -24.92 -13.37
N ASP A 121 28.27 -23.96 -14.26
CA ASP A 121 27.42 -22.78 -14.47
C ASP A 121 26.04 -23.16 -15.02
N LYS A 122 25.96 -24.16 -15.90
CA LYS A 122 24.68 -24.67 -16.41
C LYS A 122 23.86 -25.36 -15.33
N GLU A 123 24.49 -26.17 -14.49
CA GLU A 123 23.83 -26.83 -13.35
C GLU A 123 23.35 -25.79 -12.32
N LYS A 124 24.19 -24.79 -12.01
CA LYS A 124 23.82 -23.66 -11.17
C LYS A 124 22.61 -22.91 -11.75
N LEU A 125 22.63 -22.58 -13.04
CA LEU A 125 21.51 -21.91 -13.70
C LEU A 125 20.23 -22.72 -13.60
N ASP A 126 20.27 -24.03 -13.82
CA ASP A 126 19.09 -24.87 -13.71
C ASP A 126 18.49 -24.86 -12.28
N LYS A 127 19.35 -24.89 -11.25
CA LYS A 127 18.92 -24.73 -9.85
C LYS A 127 18.31 -23.35 -9.59
N LEU A 128 18.95 -22.28 -10.04
CA LEU A 128 18.46 -20.91 -9.89
C LEU A 128 17.11 -20.70 -10.58
N TYR A 129 16.95 -21.22 -11.80
CA TYR A 129 15.68 -21.15 -12.53
C TYR A 129 14.55 -21.86 -11.79
N ARG A 130 14.82 -23.02 -11.17
CA ARG A 130 13.84 -23.72 -10.33
C ARG A 130 13.49 -22.91 -9.08
N GLN A 131 14.46 -22.30 -8.41
CA GLN A 131 14.22 -21.44 -7.25
C GLN A 131 13.40 -20.20 -7.63
N ALA A 132 13.77 -19.53 -8.73
CA ALA A 132 13.06 -18.36 -9.25
C ALA A 132 11.61 -18.70 -9.58
N TYR A 133 11.35 -19.83 -10.22
CA TYR A 133 9.99 -20.28 -10.51
C TYR A 133 9.13 -20.34 -9.23
N SER A 134 9.66 -20.93 -8.16
CA SER A 134 8.93 -21.07 -6.90
C SER A 134 8.72 -19.74 -6.19
N TYR A 135 9.77 -18.93 -6.02
CA TYR A 135 9.68 -17.64 -5.33
C TYR A 135 8.80 -16.63 -6.09
N VAL A 136 8.92 -16.58 -7.42
CA VAL A 136 8.05 -15.75 -8.27
C VAL A 136 6.62 -16.25 -8.23
N GLY A 137 6.42 -17.57 -8.27
CA GLY A 137 5.11 -18.20 -8.13
C GLY A 137 4.40 -17.73 -6.87
N LEU A 138 5.06 -17.88 -5.71
CA LEU A 138 4.55 -17.43 -4.41
C LEU A 138 4.28 -15.92 -4.36
N SER A 139 5.23 -15.11 -4.81
CA SER A 139 5.10 -13.65 -4.84
C SER A 139 3.88 -13.18 -5.64
N GLN A 140 3.57 -13.87 -6.74
CA GLN A 140 2.37 -13.58 -7.53
C GLN A 140 1.09 -13.92 -6.77
N GLU A 141 1.06 -15.08 -6.09
CA GLU A 141 -0.12 -15.53 -5.35
C GLU A 141 -0.39 -14.63 -4.12
N THR A 142 0.65 -14.18 -3.41
CA THR A 142 0.49 -13.29 -2.25
C THR A 142 -0.03 -11.91 -2.65
N LEU A 143 0.56 -11.28 -3.68
CA LEU A 143 0.09 -9.99 -4.19
C LEU A 143 -1.33 -10.08 -4.75
N TYR A 144 -1.64 -11.17 -5.46
CA TYR A 144 -2.98 -11.42 -5.94
C TYR A 144 -3.98 -11.52 -4.78
N LEU A 145 -3.63 -12.20 -3.70
CA LEU A 145 -4.47 -12.30 -2.51
C LEU A 145 -4.67 -10.94 -1.82
N PHE A 146 -3.65 -10.08 -1.72
CA PHE A 146 -3.84 -8.70 -1.24
C PHE A 146 -4.82 -7.90 -2.11
N GLY A 147 -4.69 -7.99 -3.44
CA GLY A 147 -5.62 -7.38 -4.37
C GLY A 147 -7.06 -7.92 -4.23
N LEU A 148 -7.23 -9.19 -3.86
CA LEU A 148 -8.54 -9.76 -3.56
C LEU A 148 -9.10 -9.25 -2.23
N LEU A 149 -8.35 -9.43 -1.14
CA LEU A 149 -8.80 -9.10 0.22
C LEU A 149 -9.10 -7.61 0.39
N SER A 150 -8.37 -6.74 -0.31
CA SER A 150 -8.65 -5.30 -0.32
C SER A 150 -10.03 -4.92 -0.84
N GLN A 151 -10.80 -5.83 -1.46
CA GLN A 151 -12.18 -5.53 -1.87
C GLN A 151 -13.21 -5.63 -0.73
N GLY A 152 -12.82 -6.12 0.45
CA GLY A 152 -13.72 -6.24 1.60
C GLY A 152 -13.09 -6.10 2.98
N CYS A 153 -11.76 -6.14 3.08
CA CYS A 153 -11.02 -6.05 4.34
C CYS A 153 -10.33 -4.67 4.52
N GLN A 154 -10.76 -3.63 3.79
CA GLN A 154 -10.11 -2.33 3.78
C GLN A 154 -9.96 -1.69 5.18
N PRO A 155 -10.97 -1.71 6.07
CA PRO A 155 -10.84 -1.06 7.38
C PRO A 155 -9.69 -1.63 8.22
N LEU A 156 -9.46 -2.95 8.12
CA LEU A 156 -8.32 -3.59 8.80
C LEU A 156 -7.00 -3.17 8.16
N PHE A 157 -6.93 -3.11 6.82
CA PHE A 157 -5.69 -2.72 6.12
C PHE A 157 -5.32 -1.25 6.36
N ALA A 158 -6.31 -0.38 6.59
CA ALA A 158 -6.13 1.03 6.88
C ALA A 158 -5.85 1.33 8.37
N ASP A 159 -5.86 0.31 9.23
CA ASP A 159 -5.54 0.47 10.64
C ASP A 159 -4.06 0.87 10.83
N PRO A 160 -3.74 1.83 11.73
CA PRO A 160 -2.36 2.27 11.99
C PRO A 160 -1.36 1.15 12.30
N THR A 161 -1.82 0.00 12.82
CA THR A 161 -0.98 -1.16 13.13
C THR A 161 -0.44 -1.86 11.86
N LEU A 162 -1.17 -1.76 10.74
CA LEU A 162 -0.87 -2.48 9.49
C LEU A 162 -0.56 -1.56 8.32
N VAL A 163 -1.22 -0.41 8.25
CA VAL A 163 -1.30 0.43 7.04
C VAL A 163 0.07 0.80 6.48
N THR A 164 1.02 1.22 7.33
CA THR A 164 2.37 1.57 6.91
C THR A 164 3.10 0.38 6.30
N ARG A 165 3.03 -0.80 6.95
CA ARG A 165 3.69 -2.02 6.43
C ARG A 165 3.11 -2.46 5.09
N ILE A 166 1.79 -2.36 4.91
CA ILE A 166 1.14 -2.72 3.64
C ILE A 166 1.47 -1.69 2.56
N ALA A 167 1.44 -0.40 2.88
CA ALA A 167 1.74 0.68 1.94
C ALA A 167 3.18 0.62 1.43
N GLU A 168 4.17 0.49 2.33
CA GLU A 168 5.58 0.36 1.98
C GLU A 168 5.84 -0.89 1.11
N MET A 169 5.25 -2.03 1.49
CA MET A 169 5.30 -3.26 0.69
C MET A 169 4.74 -3.03 -0.72
N ALA A 170 3.56 -2.41 -0.82
CA ALA A 170 2.93 -2.11 -2.10
C ALA A 170 3.76 -1.14 -2.95
N ASN A 171 4.32 -0.09 -2.34
CA ASN A 171 5.15 0.93 -3.00
C ASN A 171 6.41 0.29 -3.57
N PHE A 172 7.14 -0.46 -2.74
CA PHE A 172 8.37 -1.13 -3.15
C PHE A 172 8.15 -2.04 -4.36
N PHE A 173 7.13 -2.89 -4.32
CA PHE A 173 6.85 -3.83 -5.39
C PHE A 173 6.27 -3.18 -6.65
N THR A 174 5.46 -2.13 -6.48
CA THR A 174 4.97 -1.35 -7.62
C THR A 174 6.15 -0.69 -8.33
N ASN A 175 7.00 0.05 -7.61
CA ASN A 175 8.16 0.72 -8.16
C ASN A 175 9.15 -0.26 -8.81
N MET A 176 9.35 -1.45 -8.24
CA MET A 176 10.21 -2.47 -8.85
C MET A 176 9.67 -2.96 -10.20
N LEU A 177 8.36 -3.21 -10.29
CA LEU A 177 7.73 -3.79 -11.48
C LEU A 177 7.56 -2.77 -12.61
N VAL A 178 7.27 -1.51 -12.30
CA VAL A 178 6.94 -0.48 -13.29
C VAL A 178 8.08 0.52 -13.52
N GLY A 179 8.91 0.75 -12.49
CA GLY A 179 9.96 1.77 -12.46
C GLY A 179 11.25 1.36 -13.16
N LYS A 180 12.33 2.09 -12.84
CA LYS A 180 13.64 1.96 -13.52
C LYS A 180 14.27 0.58 -13.31
N ASN A 181 13.98 -0.07 -12.18
CA ASN A 181 14.55 -1.36 -11.77
C ASN A 181 13.95 -2.56 -12.51
N ARG A 182 12.88 -2.39 -13.31
CA ARG A 182 12.26 -3.49 -14.08
C ARG A 182 13.23 -4.24 -15.01
N LYS A 183 14.33 -3.60 -15.42
CA LYS A 183 15.38 -4.25 -16.22
C LYS A 183 16.09 -5.37 -15.45
N MET A 184 16.15 -5.29 -14.12
CA MET A 184 16.75 -6.31 -13.26
C MET A 184 15.95 -7.61 -13.25
N LEU A 185 14.66 -7.56 -13.57
CA LEU A 185 13.75 -8.70 -13.61
C LEU A 185 13.75 -9.44 -14.96
N LYS A 186 14.69 -9.12 -15.86
CA LYS A 186 14.82 -9.76 -17.17
C LYS A 186 15.81 -10.92 -17.12
N VAL A 187 15.34 -12.09 -17.56
CA VAL A 187 16.14 -13.31 -17.77
C VAL A 187 16.08 -13.72 -19.23
N LYS A 188 17.04 -14.54 -19.69
CA LYS A 188 17.04 -15.02 -21.10
C LYS A 188 15.84 -15.92 -21.41
N ASP A 189 15.44 -16.81 -20.49
CA ASP A 189 14.30 -17.71 -20.67
C ASP A 189 13.15 -17.40 -19.68
N PRO A 190 12.30 -16.40 -19.99
CA PRO A 190 11.21 -16.00 -19.09
C PRO A 190 10.14 -17.09 -18.92
N LYS A 191 10.07 -18.08 -19.81
CA LYS A 191 9.08 -19.16 -19.70
C LYS A 191 9.38 -20.12 -18.56
N LYS A 192 10.66 -20.29 -18.21
CA LYS A 192 11.10 -21.18 -17.12
C LYS A 192 10.66 -20.74 -15.74
N ILE A 193 10.37 -19.45 -15.55
CA ILE A 193 10.01 -18.86 -14.25
C ILE A 193 8.53 -18.51 -14.14
N ASN A 194 7.75 -18.62 -15.23
CA ASN A 194 6.32 -18.29 -15.26
C ASN A 194 6.01 -16.91 -14.64
N PHE A 195 6.85 -15.92 -14.94
CA PHE A 195 6.72 -14.56 -14.43
C PHE A 195 5.68 -13.76 -15.21
N ARG A 196 4.63 -13.31 -14.50
CA ARG A 196 3.44 -12.60 -15.01
C ARG A 196 3.39 -11.19 -14.40
N PRO A 197 4.31 -10.28 -14.81
CA PRO A 197 4.42 -8.96 -14.19
C PRO A 197 3.16 -8.11 -14.34
N ILE A 198 2.42 -8.24 -15.45
CA ILE A 198 1.18 -7.48 -15.68
C ILE A 198 0.11 -7.86 -14.64
N ASP A 199 -0.01 -9.16 -14.31
CA ASP A 199 -0.99 -9.62 -13.30
C ASP A 199 -0.61 -9.12 -11.90
N MET A 200 0.69 -9.04 -11.59
CA MET A 200 1.19 -8.48 -10.33
C MET A 200 0.92 -6.97 -10.23
N VAL A 201 1.25 -6.21 -11.27
CA VAL A 201 0.95 -4.77 -11.35
C VAL A 201 -0.55 -4.53 -11.22
N LYS A 202 -1.38 -5.35 -11.87
CA LYS A 202 -2.83 -5.28 -11.75
C LYS A 202 -3.30 -5.51 -10.31
N SER A 203 -2.71 -6.50 -9.63
CA SER A 203 -3.09 -6.84 -8.25
C SER A 203 -2.71 -5.74 -7.26
N LEU A 204 -1.51 -5.16 -7.42
CA LEU A 204 -1.07 -3.99 -6.66
C LEU A 204 -1.95 -2.77 -6.96
N ALA A 205 -2.16 -2.43 -8.24
CA ALA A 205 -3.03 -1.31 -8.62
C ALA A 205 -4.45 -1.47 -8.06
N LEU A 206 -4.99 -2.69 -8.03
CA LEU A 206 -6.28 -2.99 -7.42
C LEU A 206 -6.28 -2.71 -5.91
N LEU A 207 -5.20 -3.07 -5.19
CA LEU A 207 -5.02 -2.72 -3.78
C LEU A 207 -5.07 -1.20 -3.58
N TYR A 208 -4.27 -0.41 -4.32
CA TYR A 208 -4.31 1.06 -4.22
C TYR A 208 -5.71 1.63 -4.50
N VAL A 209 -6.35 1.17 -5.58
CA VAL A 209 -7.68 1.66 -5.98
C VAL A 209 -8.72 1.36 -4.91
N ASN A 210 -8.69 0.18 -4.29
CA ASN A 210 -9.66 -0.19 -3.26
C ASN A 210 -9.42 0.54 -1.92
N MET A 211 -8.20 1.00 -1.67
CA MET A 211 -7.79 1.68 -0.43
C MET A 211 -7.81 3.21 -0.55
N ALA A 212 -8.08 3.76 -1.73
CA ALA A 212 -7.98 5.20 -2.03
C ALA A 212 -8.85 6.12 -1.16
N ASP A 213 -9.98 5.61 -0.64
CA ASP A 213 -10.87 6.38 0.23
C ASP A 213 -10.37 6.45 1.70
N PHE A 214 -9.27 5.77 2.04
CA PHE A 214 -8.75 5.69 3.40
C PHE A 214 -7.57 6.66 3.59
N GLU A 215 -7.77 7.67 4.43
CA GLU A 215 -6.78 8.73 4.68
C GLU A 215 -5.44 8.19 5.19
N ASN A 216 -5.47 7.28 6.17
CA ASN A 216 -4.26 6.64 6.71
C ASN A 216 -3.46 5.90 5.63
N TRP A 217 -4.14 5.31 4.64
CA TRP A 217 -3.49 4.63 3.53
C TRP A 217 -2.78 5.64 2.62
N ASN A 218 -3.47 6.69 2.20
CA ASN A 218 -2.88 7.69 1.31
C ASN A 218 -1.68 8.39 1.96
N LYS A 219 -1.77 8.74 3.25
CA LYS A 219 -0.64 9.29 4.01
C LYS A 219 0.54 8.31 4.07
N ALA A 220 0.29 7.05 4.44
CA ALA A 220 1.34 6.04 4.49
C ALA A 220 1.99 5.77 3.12
N VAL A 221 1.22 5.82 2.03
CA VAL A 221 1.73 5.69 0.66
C VAL A 221 2.65 6.85 0.32
N CYS A 222 2.24 8.09 0.59
CA CYS A 222 3.01 9.30 0.24
C CYS A 222 4.26 9.50 1.11
N ALA A 223 4.21 9.10 2.37
CA ALA A 223 5.30 9.27 3.34
C ALA A 223 6.52 8.34 3.08
N ASP A 224 6.39 7.31 2.23
CA ASP A 224 7.48 6.37 1.95
C ASP A 224 8.43 6.89 0.87
N GLU A 225 9.36 7.76 1.29
CA GLU A 225 10.38 8.40 0.44
C GLU A 225 11.30 7.41 -0.30
N ARG A 226 11.38 6.15 0.16
CA ARG A 226 12.31 5.15 -0.40
C ARG A 226 11.82 4.57 -1.72
N ALA A 227 10.51 4.38 -1.84
CA ALA A 227 9.93 3.65 -2.97
C ALA A 227 8.82 4.42 -3.69
N PHE A 228 8.08 5.29 -3.01
CA PHE A 228 6.97 6.01 -3.62
C PHE A 228 7.45 7.06 -4.62
N SER A 229 6.73 7.17 -5.74
CA SER A 229 6.84 8.32 -6.66
C SER A 229 5.57 8.44 -7.50
N MET A 230 5.16 9.66 -7.84
CA MET A 230 4.00 9.85 -8.74
C MET A 230 4.20 9.16 -10.10
N GLY A 231 5.44 9.14 -10.58
CA GLY A 231 5.79 8.46 -11.83
C GLY A 231 5.53 6.95 -11.83
N MET A 232 5.59 6.26 -10.68
CA MET A 232 5.26 4.83 -10.64
C MET A 232 3.77 4.56 -10.82
N ILE A 233 2.90 5.44 -10.31
CA ILE A 233 1.45 5.33 -10.48
C ILE A 233 1.10 5.51 -11.96
N GLU A 234 1.61 6.58 -12.58
CA GLU A 234 1.37 6.88 -13.99
C GLU A 234 1.90 5.78 -14.94
N GLU A 235 3.13 5.30 -14.72
CA GLU A 235 3.71 4.25 -15.55
C GLU A 235 2.98 2.92 -15.34
N GLY A 236 2.59 2.59 -14.11
CA GLY A 236 1.77 1.41 -13.81
C GLY A 236 0.42 1.44 -14.52
N GLY A 237 -0.29 2.56 -14.47
CA GLY A 237 -1.55 2.71 -15.19
C GLY A 237 -1.37 2.65 -16.71
N LYS A 238 -0.33 3.26 -17.27
CA LYS A 238 0.04 3.13 -18.69
C LYS A 238 0.31 1.67 -19.08
N ILE A 239 1.03 0.92 -18.27
CA ILE A 239 1.30 -0.52 -18.52
C ILE A 239 -0.01 -1.31 -18.56
N LEU A 240 -0.91 -1.08 -17.60
CA LEU A 240 -2.18 -1.79 -17.51
C LEU A 240 -3.13 -1.44 -18.67
N LEU A 241 -3.21 -0.17 -19.05
CA LEU A 241 -4.00 0.28 -20.21
C LEU A 241 -3.50 -0.33 -21.53
N ASN A 242 -2.19 -0.54 -21.66
CA ASN A 242 -1.58 -1.11 -22.87
C ASN A 242 -1.52 -2.65 -22.87
N SER A 243 -1.98 -3.31 -21.80
CA SER A 243 -1.85 -4.75 -21.62
C SER A 243 -2.74 -5.60 -22.54
N ARG A 244 -3.77 -5.00 -23.15
CA ARG A 244 -4.83 -5.69 -23.93
C ARG A 244 -5.62 -6.72 -23.11
N ILE A 245 -5.62 -6.58 -21.78
CA ILE A 245 -6.41 -7.38 -20.86
C ILE A 245 -7.55 -6.48 -20.35
N PRO A 246 -8.82 -6.70 -20.74
CA PRO A 246 -9.91 -5.78 -20.43
C PRO A 246 -10.06 -5.48 -18.93
N SER A 247 -9.88 -6.50 -18.09
CA SER A 247 -9.95 -6.33 -16.63
C SER A 247 -8.76 -5.54 -16.05
N ALA A 248 -7.61 -5.54 -16.73
CA ALA A 248 -6.46 -4.74 -16.34
C ALA A 248 -6.63 -3.29 -16.79
N GLU A 249 -7.18 -3.05 -17.99
CA GLU A 249 -7.46 -1.71 -18.51
C GLU A 249 -8.37 -0.90 -17.58
N VAL A 250 -9.45 -1.52 -17.08
CA VAL A 250 -10.37 -0.87 -16.13
C VAL A 250 -9.66 -0.49 -14.82
N VAL A 251 -8.83 -1.39 -14.28
CA VAL A 251 -8.06 -1.12 -13.06
C VAL A 251 -7.01 -0.04 -13.33
N GLY A 252 -6.34 -0.08 -14.49
CA GLY A 252 -5.33 0.89 -14.89
C GLY A 252 -5.88 2.31 -15.05
N ALA A 253 -7.09 2.46 -15.58
CA ALA A 253 -7.77 3.76 -15.66
C ALA A 253 -7.97 4.35 -14.25
N LYS A 254 -8.55 3.58 -13.32
CA LYS A 254 -8.76 4.00 -11.93
C LYS A 254 -7.46 4.26 -11.19
N PHE A 255 -6.43 3.45 -11.46
CA PHE A 255 -5.12 3.61 -10.83
C PHE A 255 -4.45 4.93 -11.25
N ASN A 256 -4.58 5.33 -12.52
CA ASN A 256 -4.13 6.65 -12.98
C ASN A 256 -4.93 7.81 -12.35
N GLU A 257 -6.21 7.62 -12.05
CA GLU A 257 -7.01 8.66 -11.38
C GLU A 257 -6.50 8.96 -9.96
N LEU A 258 -5.80 8.00 -9.32
CA LEU A 258 -5.19 8.20 -8.00
C LEU A 258 -4.07 9.25 -8.00
N THR A 259 -3.51 9.61 -9.16
CA THR A 259 -2.56 10.74 -9.25
C THR A 259 -3.18 12.02 -8.70
N LEU A 260 -4.48 12.26 -8.90
CA LEU A 260 -5.12 13.44 -8.34
C LEU A 260 -5.28 13.33 -6.82
N VAL A 261 -5.71 12.16 -6.35
CA VAL A 261 -5.92 11.89 -4.91
C VAL A 261 -4.62 12.04 -4.14
N LEU A 262 -3.56 11.35 -4.58
CA LEU A 262 -2.27 11.32 -3.87
C LEU A 262 -1.54 12.65 -3.96
N GLN A 263 -1.75 13.46 -5.01
CA GLN A 263 -1.16 14.79 -5.11
C GLN A 263 -1.63 15.70 -3.97
N ASP A 264 -2.90 15.62 -3.57
CA ASP A 264 -3.42 16.42 -2.45
C ASP A 264 -2.67 16.10 -1.14
N TYR A 265 -2.37 14.83 -0.89
CA TYR A 265 -1.61 14.39 0.30
C TYR A 265 -0.14 14.80 0.26
N ILE A 266 0.51 14.71 -0.90
CA ILE A 266 1.89 15.21 -1.08
C ILE A 266 1.91 16.72 -0.82
N ASP A 267 0.92 17.45 -1.34
CA ASP A 267 0.80 18.89 -1.18
C ASP A 267 0.55 19.34 0.27
N GLU A 268 0.01 18.45 1.11
CA GLU A 268 -0.22 18.65 2.54
C GLU A 268 1.03 18.38 3.39
N GLU A 269 1.88 17.43 3.02
CA GLU A 269 3.09 17.04 3.78
C GLU A 269 4.35 17.88 3.47
N ILE A 270 4.28 18.84 2.54
CA ILE A 270 5.42 19.73 2.27
C ILE A 270 5.65 20.64 3.47
N ASP A 271 6.71 20.34 4.22
CA ASP A 271 7.28 21.24 5.22
C ASP A 271 7.71 22.53 4.52
N PHE A 272 7.04 23.63 4.85
CA PHE A 272 7.36 24.93 4.28
C PHE A 272 8.75 25.35 4.79
N GLU A 273 9.73 25.54 3.89
CA GLU A 273 11.06 26.05 4.27
C GLU A 273 10.96 27.44 4.93
N GLU A 274 9.93 28.22 4.58
CA GLU A 274 9.60 29.50 5.21
C GLU A 274 8.50 29.29 6.26
N GLU A 275 8.72 29.78 7.48
CA GLU A 275 7.66 29.83 8.50
C GLU A 275 6.43 30.55 7.94
N PRO A 276 5.22 30.00 8.14
CA PRO A 276 4.01 30.65 7.68
C PRO A 276 3.84 32.02 8.33
N PRO A 277 3.42 33.06 7.56
CA PRO A 277 3.10 34.37 8.12
C PRO A 277 2.16 34.25 9.32
N ASP A 278 2.41 35.03 10.37
CA ASP A 278 1.61 35.00 11.62
C ASP A 278 0.10 35.15 11.36
N GLU A 279 -0.28 35.91 10.31
CA GLU A 279 -1.69 36.11 9.92
C GLU A 279 -2.38 34.84 9.40
N PHE A 280 -1.63 33.81 9.03
CA PHE A 280 -2.16 32.51 8.59
C PHE A 280 -2.16 31.48 9.73
N CYS A 281 -1.52 31.78 10.85
CA CYS A 281 -1.41 30.89 11.98
C CYS A 281 -2.56 31.08 12.97
N ASP A 282 -3.04 29.97 13.53
CA ASP A 282 -4.03 29.99 14.58
C ASP A 282 -3.40 30.61 15.85
N PRO A 283 -3.98 31.68 16.42
CA PRO A 283 -3.41 32.39 17.57
C PRO A 283 -3.38 31.57 18.86
N ILE A 284 -4.07 30.43 18.93
CA ILE A 284 -4.08 29.53 20.09
C ILE A 284 -3.18 28.32 19.84
N MET A 285 -3.29 27.68 18.66
CA MET A 285 -2.55 26.46 18.34
C MET A 285 -1.15 26.73 17.78
N GLY A 286 -0.89 27.94 17.27
CA GLY A 286 0.37 28.31 16.62
C GLY A 286 0.63 27.60 15.28
N SER A 287 -0.35 26.85 14.77
CA SER A 287 -0.27 26.10 13.51
C SER A 287 -1.05 26.80 12.40
N LEU A 288 -0.69 26.51 11.15
CA LEU A 288 -1.36 27.07 9.98
C LEU A 288 -2.87 26.76 9.95
N MET A 289 -3.71 27.76 9.67
CA MET A 289 -5.16 27.61 9.68
C MET A 289 -5.69 26.87 8.44
N GLU A 290 -6.38 25.75 8.62
CA GLU A 290 -7.05 25.00 7.55
C GLU A 290 -8.44 25.54 7.21
N ASP A 291 -9.21 25.94 8.23
CA ASP A 291 -10.56 26.51 8.08
C ASP A 291 -10.69 27.77 8.94
N PRO A 292 -10.16 28.91 8.47
CA PRO A 292 -10.16 30.16 9.23
C PRO A 292 -11.59 30.70 9.40
N VAL A 293 -11.92 31.06 10.64
CA VAL A 293 -13.19 31.69 11.04
C VAL A 293 -12.91 32.94 11.87
N GLU A 294 -13.73 33.97 11.69
CA GLU A 294 -13.68 35.20 12.45
C GLU A 294 -14.73 35.19 13.56
N LEU A 295 -14.31 35.62 14.75
CA LEU A 295 -15.20 35.81 15.89
C LEU A 295 -15.89 37.18 15.81
N PRO A 296 -17.22 37.25 15.90
CA PRO A 296 -17.99 38.45 15.55
C PRO A 296 -17.74 39.66 16.46
N ARG A 297 -17.25 39.45 17.69
CA ARG A 297 -17.10 40.52 18.69
C ARG A 297 -15.64 40.87 18.97
N SER A 298 -14.74 39.87 19.04
CA SER A 298 -13.30 40.14 19.19
C SER A 298 -12.62 40.46 17.87
N GLY A 299 -13.21 40.08 16.72
CA GLY A 299 -12.58 40.17 15.41
C GLY A 299 -11.38 39.22 15.26
N ALA A 300 -11.15 38.33 16.23
CA ALA A 300 -10.05 37.39 16.19
C ALA A 300 -10.33 36.32 15.13
N ILE A 301 -9.30 35.93 14.39
CA ILE A 301 -9.36 34.89 13.36
C ILE A 301 -8.59 33.67 13.87
N LEU A 302 -9.23 32.51 13.82
CA LEU A 302 -8.65 31.23 14.26
C LEU A 302 -9.29 30.06 13.50
N CYS A 303 -8.80 28.84 13.70
CA CYS A 303 -9.39 27.66 13.07
C CYS A 303 -10.75 27.29 13.67
N ARG A 304 -11.70 26.88 12.81
CA ARG A 304 -13.02 26.38 13.23
C ARG A 304 -12.92 25.25 14.27
N ASN A 305 -12.01 24.31 14.07
CA ASN A 305 -11.80 23.18 14.98
C ASN A 305 -11.29 23.64 16.36
N THR A 306 -10.43 24.67 16.39
CA THR A 306 -9.90 25.27 17.61
C THR A 306 -11.02 25.89 18.44
N ILE A 307 -11.83 26.77 17.83
CA ILE A 307 -12.94 27.41 18.55
C ILE A 307 -14.03 26.39 18.93
N ALA A 308 -14.33 25.40 18.08
CA ALA A 308 -15.31 24.36 18.39
C ALA A 308 -14.91 23.58 19.65
N ARG A 309 -13.63 23.16 19.77
CA ARG A 309 -13.12 22.50 20.97
C ARG A 309 -13.20 23.39 22.21
N GLN A 310 -12.85 24.67 22.08
CA GLN A 310 -12.92 25.61 23.20
C GLN A 310 -14.36 25.79 23.70
N LEU A 311 -15.32 25.94 22.80
CA LEU A 311 -16.73 26.15 23.12
C LEU A 311 -17.39 24.93 23.76
N LEU A 312 -16.88 23.72 23.52
CA LEU A 312 -17.30 22.50 24.24
C LEU A 312 -16.92 22.54 25.72
N VAL A 313 -15.82 23.21 26.07
CA VAL A 313 -15.36 23.35 27.46
C VAL A 313 -15.97 24.58 28.12
N THR A 314 -15.93 25.72 27.44
CA THR A 314 -16.45 27.00 27.92
C THR A 314 -17.10 27.79 26.78
N PRO A 315 -18.40 28.15 26.87
CA PRO A 315 -19.13 28.84 25.80
C PRO A 315 -18.85 30.35 25.77
N ILE A 316 -17.57 30.73 25.71
CA ILE A 316 -17.09 32.11 25.68
C ILE A 316 -16.00 32.28 24.62
N ASP A 317 -15.93 33.48 24.06
CA ASP A 317 -14.84 33.93 23.21
C ASP A 317 -13.52 33.96 24.01
N PRO A 318 -12.45 33.27 23.56
CA PRO A 318 -11.21 33.14 24.32
C PRO A 318 -10.41 34.45 24.45
N PHE A 319 -10.69 35.46 23.61
CA PHE A 319 -9.94 36.73 23.56
C PHE A 319 -10.60 37.84 24.37
N ASN A 320 -11.94 37.92 24.37
CA ASN A 320 -12.68 38.97 25.08
C ASN A 320 -13.59 38.47 26.21
N ARG A 321 -13.70 37.13 26.39
CA ARG A 321 -14.49 36.45 27.42
C ARG A 321 -16.00 36.69 27.36
N GLN A 322 -16.52 37.17 26.23
CA GLN A 322 -17.97 37.34 26.04
C GLN A 322 -18.63 36.02 25.64
N PRO A 323 -19.94 35.83 25.91
CA PRO A 323 -20.66 34.65 25.46
C PRO A 323 -20.63 34.54 23.94
N LEU A 324 -20.31 33.34 23.44
CA LEU A 324 -20.18 33.04 22.02
C LEU A 324 -20.71 31.62 21.77
N SER A 325 -21.46 31.43 20.69
CA SER A 325 -21.83 30.10 20.18
C SER A 325 -21.21 29.82 18.81
N LEU A 326 -21.08 28.53 18.46
CA LEU A 326 -20.35 28.11 17.27
C LEU A 326 -21.05 28.52 15.96
N ASP A 327 -22.36 28.74 15.99
CA ASP A 327 -23.16 29.23 14.87
C ASP A 327 -22.96 30.72 14.59
N GLU A 328 -22.43 31.48 15.55
CA GLU A 328 -22.14 32.92 15.38
C GLU A 328 -20.80 33.19 14.68
N VAL A 329 -19.96 32.16 14.44
CA VAL A 329 -18.64 32.34 13.82
C VAL A 329 -18.75 32.56 12.31
N ILE A 330 -17.99 33.52 11.79
CA ILE A 330 -18.08 33.95 10.39
C ILE A 330 -16.96 33.27 9.58
N PRO A 331 -17.26 32.44 8.56
CA PRO A 331 -16.21 31.82 7.73
C PRO A 331 -15.39 32.87 6.97
N ARG A 332 -14.05 32.78 7.01
CA ARG A 332 -13.13 33.66 6.27
C ARG A 332 -12.60 32.98 5.01
N GLN A 333 -13.48 32.87 4.02
CA GLN A 333 -13.16 32.21 2.75
C GLN A 333 -12.03 32.93 1.99
N ASP A 334 -11.96 34.26 2.10
CA ASP A 334 -10.90 35.10 1.54
C ASP A 334 -9.51 34.71 2.08
N LEU A 335 -9.41 34.50 3.40
CA LEU A 335 -8.16 34.09 4.04
C LEU A 335 -7.82 32.64 3.71
N LYS A 336 -8.84 31.77 3.66
CA LYS A 336 -8.67 30.37 3.25
C LYS A 336 -8.06 30.26 1.84
N GLU A 337 -8.51 31.10 0.91
CA GLU A 337 -7.96 31.16 -0.45
C GLU A 337 -6.52 31.70 -0.47
N LYS A 338 -6.22 32.74 0.32
CA LYS A 338 -4.85 33.25 0.46
C LYS A 338 -3.89 32.22 1.05
N ILE A 339 -4.31 31.49 2.09
CA ILE A 339 -3.52 30.40 2.68
C ILE A 339 -3.25 29.32 1.64
N LYS A 340 -4.26 28.93 0.85
CA LYS A 340 -4.09 27.97 -0.25
C LYS A 340 -3.10 28.46 -1.32
N GLU A 341 -3.18 29.73 -1.68
CA GLU A 341 -2.27 30.36 -2.63
C GLU A 341 -0.83 30.40 -2.10
N TRP A 342 -0.64 30.84 -0.85
CA TRP A 342 0.67 30.86 -0.21
C TRP A 342 1.28 29.45 -0.14
N LYS A 343 0.49 28.43 0.25
CA LYS A 343 0.94 27.04 0.21
C LYS A 343 1.43 26.66 -1.19
N ARG A 344 0.73 27.06 -2.26
CA ARG A 344 1.12 26.79 -3.66
C ARG A 344 2.43 27.48 -4.04
N GLU A 345 2.62 28.74 -3.67
CA GLU A 345 3.85 29.48 -3.95
C GLU A 345 5.07 28.85 -3.27
N GLN A 346 4.93 28.43 -2.01
CA GLN A 346 6.02 27.74 -1.30
C GLN A 346 6.37 26.39 -1.95
N ARG A 347 5.38 25.65 -2.42
CA ARG A 347 5.59 24.39 -3.16
C ARG A 347 6.37 24.60 -4.46
N GLU A 348 6.08 25.65 -5.22
CA GLU A 348 6.82 25.98 -6.45
C GLU A 348 8.29 26.34 -6.17
N LYS A 349 8.56 27.02 -5.06
CA LYS A 349 9.93 27.32 -4.61
C LYS A 349 10.67 26.01 -4.28
N TYR A 350 10.06 25.13 -3.49
CA TYR A 350 10.68 23.86 -3.08
C TYR A 350 10.98 22.92 -4.27
N SER A 351 10.06 22.82 -5.23
CA SER A 351 10.25 22.01 -6.45
C SER A 351 11.43 22.49 -7.31
N LYS A 352 11.63 23.82 -7.41
CA LYS A 352 12.76 24.42 -8.14
C LYS A 352 14.10 24.19 -7.42
N THR A 353 14.11 24.22 -6.10
CA THR A 353 15.30 24.00 -5.26
C THR A 353 15.72 22.53 -5.23
N SER A 354 14.78 21.59 -5.11
CA SER A 354 15.05 20.15 -5.11
C SER A 354 15.55 19.64 -6.47
N ALA A 355 15.06 20.19 -7.58
CA ALA A 355 15.54 19.85 -8.93
C ALA A 355 17.00 20.30 -9.23
N GLN A 356 17.61 21.14 -8.38
CA GLN A 356 18.99 21.61 -8.52
C GLN A 356 20.00 20.86 -7.62
N ARG A 357 19.56 19.97 -6.73
CA ARG A 357 20.47 19.10 -5.96
C ARG A 357 20.95 17.95 -6.86
N PRO A 358 22.26 17.76 -7.09
CA PRO A 358 22.76 16.61 -7.83
C PRO A 358 22.39 15.31 -7.12
N GLN A 359 21.76 14.37 -7.83
CA GLN A 359 21.59 12.98 -7.40
C GLN A 359 22.96 12.31 -7.30
N ALA A 360 23.63 12.44 -6.16
CA ALA A 360 24.90 11.80 -5.90
C ALA A 360 24.92 11.26 -4.46
N GLU A 361 24.00 10.34 -4.11
CA GLU A 361 24.06 9.63 -2.82
C GLU A 361 23.13 8.40 -2.72
N LEU A 362 22.92 7.67 -3.83
CA LEU A 362 22.17 6.40 -3.82
C LEU A 362 23.01 5.18 -4.24
N GLU A 363 24.33 5.30 -4.29
CA GLU A 363 25.22 4.18 -4.69
C GLU A 363 25.76 3.32 -3.53
N ASP A 364 25.60 3.71 -2.26
CA ASP A 364 26.13 2.93 -1.12
C ASP A 364 25.08 2.75 -0.01
N ALA A 365 24.15 1.83 -0.22
CA ALA A 365 23.45 1.18 0.89
C ALA A 365 23.77 -0.32 0.83
N PRO A 366 24.59 -0.87 1.74
CA PRO A 366 24.76 -2.31 1.87
C PRO A 366 23.42 -2.90 2.33
N MET A 367 22.95 -3.92 1.60
CA MET A 367 21.86 -4.77 2.08
C MET A 367 22.42 -5.67 3.18
N ASP A 368 22.13 -5.33 4.43
CA ASP A 368 22.21 -6.22 5.59
C ASP A 368 20.84 -6.32 6.26
#